data_AF-A0A9D4BIA6-F1
#
_entry.id   AF-A0A9D4BIA6-F1
#
_cell.length_a   1.000
_cell.length_b   1.000
_cell.length_c   1.000
_cell.angle_alpha   90.00
_cell.angle_beta   90.00
_cell.angle_gamma   90.00
#
_symmetry.space_group_name_H-M   'P 1'
#
loop_
_entity.id
_entity.type
_entity.pdbx_description
1 polymer ?
#
loop_
_entity_poly.entity_id
_entity_poly.type
_entity_poly.pdbx_seq_one_letter_code
_entity_poly.pdbx_strand_id
1 'polypeptide(L)'
;MATFWHCTNKKGSETVQDYLCSTCQEKTIEERADFYCKSCINFYCQKCIYKHDLLFTKHSLYGRGDIKAWPVDEKMEDFLLKCDNHKEEKLTMFCEDHSQLCCCNCAVLQHSLCKKVTLISDYVKNNSTDLQQMSVKIQTILEEIKKLQDNEASIRSVHSSYDAQLNKIQATRRKINEVLDEIEKETEMQ
;
A
#
# COMPACT_ATOMS: atom_id res chain seq x y z
N MET A 1 -13.42 -58.15 -38.11
CA MET A 1 -12.95 -58.74 -36.85
C MET A 1 -12.59 -57.61 -35.91
N ALA A 2 -13.50 -57.26 -35.01
CA ALA A 2 -13.36 -56.19 -34.04
C ALA A 2 -12.51 -56.68 -32.86
N THR A 3 -11.41 -55.98 -32.55
CA THR A 3 -10.62 -56.24 -31.35
C THR A 3 -10.94 -55.21 -30.29
N PHE A 4 -11.53 -55.74 -29.22
CA PHE A 4 -11.91 -55.10 -27.97
C PHE A 4 -10.77 -54.28 -27.34
N TRP A 5 -11.03 -53.01 -27.09
CA TRP A 5 -10.22 -52.18 -26.18
C TRP A 5 -10.63 -52.49 -24.74
N HIS A 6 -9.76 -53.15 -23.98
CA HIS A 6 -9.95 -53.38 -22.55
C HIS A 6 -9.66 -52.08 -21.78
N CYS A 7 -10.72 -51.50 -21.21
CA CYS A 7 -10.64 -50.44 -20.20
C CYS A 7 -10.07 -51.04 -18.90
N THR A 8 -8.85 -50.67 -18.53
CA THR A 8 -8.31 -50.98 -17.20
C THR A 8 -8.55 -49.81 -16.26
N ASN A 9 -9.35 -50.14 -15.25
CA ASN A 9 -9.87 -49.31 -14.17
C ASN A 9 -8.74 -48.65 -13.36
N LYS A 10 -8.46 -47.35 -13.59
CA LYS A 10 -7.64 -46.54 -12.68
C LYS A 10 -8.49 -46.20 -11.45
N LYS A 11 -8.23 -46.89 -10.34
CA LYS A 11 -8.73 -46.51 -9.02
C LYS A 11 -8.32 -45.05 -8.75
N GLY A 12 -9.31 -44.17 -8.55
CA GLY A 12 -9.09 -42.79 -8.15
C GLY A 12 -8.39 -42.73 -6.80
N SER A 13 -7.18 -42.18 -6.81
CA SER A 13 -6.46 -41.77 -5.60
C SER A 13 -7.00 -40.40 -5.22
N GLU A 14 -7.73 -40.32 -4.10
CA GLU A 14 -8.08 -39.05 -3.45
C GLU A 14 -6.77 -38.29 -3.17
N THR A 15 -6.56 -37.18 -3.87
CA THR A 15 -5.44 -36.27 -3.60
C THR A 15 -5.76 -35.52 -2.31
N VAL A 16 -5.18 -35.95 -1.19
CA VAL A 16 -5.24 -35.22 0.09
C VAL A 16 -4.44 -33.93 -0.10
N GLN A 17 -5.13 -32.79 -0.14
CA GLN A 17 -4.51 -31.47 -0.16
C GLN A 17 -3.85 -31.23 1.21
N ASP A 18 -2.56 -30.93 1.21
CA ASP A 18 -1.78 -30.74 2.43
C ASP A 18 -1.80 -29.27 2.85
N TYR A 19 -2.65 -28.94 3.82
CA TYR A 19 -2.68 -27.63 4.47
C TYR A 19 -1.60 -27.53 5.55
N LEU A 20 -1.06 -26.32 5.75
CA LEU A 20 -0.08 -26.01 6.78
C LEU A 20 -0.73 -25.36 8.00
N CYS A 21 -0.11 -25.51 9.17
CA CYS A 21 -0.59 -24.89 10.39
C CYS A 21 -0.34 -23.38 10.38
N SER A 22 -1.42 -22.59 10.47
CA SER A 22 -1.40 -21.12 10.46
C SER A 22 -0.45 -20.54 11.52
N THR A 23 -0.50 -21.05 12.75
CA THR A 23 0.36 -20.60 13.85
C THR A 23 1.84 -20.96 13.67
N CYS A 24 2.13 -22.09 13.03
CA CYS A 24 3.52 -22.48 12.76
C CYS A 24 4.09 -21.66 11.59
N GLN A 25 3.26 -21.34 10.59
CA GLN A 25 3.65 -20.48 9.47
C GLN A 25 4.05 -19.07 9.92
N GLU A 26 3.36 -18.48 10.89
CA GLU A 26 3.76 -17.18 11.48
C GLU A 26 5.18 -17.20 12.07
N LYS A 27 5.66 -18.38 12.48
CA LYS A 27 7.01 -18.61 13.01
C LYS A 27 7.96 -19.20 11.98
N THR A 28 7.59 -19.14 10.69
CA THR A 28 8.34 -19.73 9.57
C THR A 28 8.60 -21.23 9.71
N ILE A 29 7.71 -21.95 10.41
CA ILE A 29 7.78 -23.42 10.59
C ILE A 29 6.73 -24.06 9.68
N GLU A 30 7.20 -24.90 8.75
CA GLU A 30 6.33 -25.69 7.87
C GLU A 30 5.87 -26.98 8.58
N GLU A 31 4.84 -26.86 9.41
CA GLU A 31 4.19 -28.01 10.06
C GLU A 31 2.82 -28.25 9.43
N ARG A 32 2.55 -29.49 9.02
CA ARG A 32 1.27 -29.89 8.42
C ARG A 32 0.13 -29.71 9.42
N ALA A 33 -1.02 -29.25 8.94
CA ALA A 33 -2.23 -29.15 9.73
C ALA A 33 -3.00 -30.48 9.74
N ASP A 34 -3.49 -30.85 10.92
CA ASP A 34 -4.34 -32.03 11.13
C ASP A 34 -5.78 -31.65 11.51
N PHE A 35 -6.00 -30.38 11.84
CA PHE A 35 -7.27 -29.84 12.31
C PHE A 35 -7.60 -28.50 11.65
N TYR A 36 -8.88 -28.24 11.45
CA TYR A 36 -9.43 -26.96 11.02
C TYR A 36 -10.41 -26.44 12.06
N CYS A 37 -10.26 -25.18 12.46
CA CYS A 37 -11.22 -24.49 13.33
C CYS A 37 -12.11 -23.60 12.47
N LYS A 38 -13.40 -23.92 12.37
CA LYS A 38 -14.36 -23.12 11.59
C LYS A 38 -14.66 -21.77 12.22
N SER A 39 -14.56 -21.67 13.55
CA SER A 39 -14.78 -20.42 14.27
C SER A 39 -13.65 -19.42 14.04
N CYS A 40 -12.40 -19.89 13.94
CA CYS A 40 -11.23 -19.06 13.70
C CYS A 40 -10.80 -18.99 12.23
N ILE A 41 -11.35 -19.86 11.38
CA ILE A 41 -11.00 -19.94 9.98
C ILE A 41 -9.48 -20.21 9.84
N ASN A 42 -8.94 -21.10 10.69
CA ASN A 42 -7.52 -21.39 10.80
C ASN A 42 -7.22 -22.89 10.84
N PHE A 43 -6.03 -23.25 10.36
CA PHE A 43 -5.54 -24.62 10.31
C PHE A 43 -4.49 -24.86 11.41
N TYR A 44 -4.59 -25.98 12.10
CA TYR A 44 -3.75 -26.29 13.26
C TYR A 44 -3.12 -27.68 13.14
N CYS A 45 -1.83 -27.77 13.47
CA CYS A 45 -1.18 -29.04 13.78
C CYS A 45 -1.66 -29.54 15.17
N GLN A 46 -1.35 -30.78 15.50
CA GLN A 46 -1.73 -31.39 16.77
C GLN A 46 -1.25 -30.61 18.02
N LYS A 47 -0.09 -29.93 17.95
CA LYS A 47 0.42 -29.12 19.08
C LYS A 47 -0.35 -27.81 19.26
N CYS A 48 -0.63 -27.13 18.16
CA CYS A 48 -1.31 -25.83 18.19
C CYS A 48 -2.79 -25.99 18.51
N ILE A 49 -3.44 -27.08 18.05
CA ILE A 49 -4.85 -27.32 18.36
C ILE A 49 -5.07 -27.56 19.85
N TYR A 50 -4.16 -28.26 20.53
CA TYR A 50 -4.26 -28.52 21.97
C TYR A 50 -4.32 -27.22 22.78
N LYS A 51 -3.44 -26.25 22.43
CA LYS A 51 -3.43 -24.94 23.08
C LYS A 51 -4.66 -24.12 22.71
N HIS A 52 -5.09 -24.18 21.46
CA HIS A 52 -6.28 -23.48 20.98
C HIS A 52 -7.54 -24.00 21.68
N ASP A 53 -7.73 -25.32 21.78
CA ASP A 53 -8.90 -25.94 22.40
C ASP A 53 -9.01 -25.63 23.90
N LEU A 54 -7.87 -25.56 24.59
CA LEU A 54 -7.83 -25.15 26.00
C LEU A 54 -8.35 -23.72 26.21
N LEU A 55 -8.08 -22.81 25.27
CA LEU A 55 -8.49 -21.41 25.35
C LEU A 55 -9.89 -21.18 24.77
N PHE A 56 -10.31 -21.99 23.79
CA PHE A 56 -11.50 -21.77 22.98
C PHE A 56 -12.37 -23.03 22.89
N THR A 57 -12.82 -23.51 24.05
CA THR A 57 -13.59 -24.76 24.22
C THR A 57 -14.92 -24.85 23.46
N LYS A 58 -15.42 -23.74 22.91
CA LYS A 58 -16.68 -23.67 22.16
C LYS A 58 -16.49 -23.56 20.64
N HIS A 59 -15.25 -23.55 20.16
CA HIS A 59 -14.98 -23.45 18.74
C HIS A 59 -15.31 -24.77 18.02
N SER A 60 -15.83 -24.66 16.79
CA SER A 60 -16.14 -25.83 15.97
C SER A 60 -14.88 -26.37 15.30
N LEU A 61 -14.36 -27.48 15.79
CA LEU A 61 -13.14 -28.13 15.32
C LEU A 61 -13.46 -29.34 14.43
N TYR A 62 -12.74 -29.46 13.31
CA TYR A 62 -12.86 -30.53 12.34
C TYR A 62 -11.49 -31.19 12.16
N GLY A 63 -11.40 -32.49 12.38
CA GLY A 63 -10.16 -33.25 12.15
C GLY A 63 -9.96 -33.55 10.66
N ARG A 64 -8.84 -34.19 10.33
CA ARG A 64 -8.57 -34.67 8.96
C ARG A 64 -9.57 -35.71 8.45
N GLY A 65 -10.27 -36.43 9.33
CA GLY A 65 -11.37 -37.32 8.92
C GLY A 65 -12.53 -36.57 8.23
N ASP A 66 -12.64 -35.26 8.50
CA ASP A 66 -13.69 -34.39 8.00
C ASP A 66 -13.14 -33.37 6.99
N ILE A 67 -12.19 -33.75 6.12
CA ILE A 67 -11.61 -32.86 5.09
C ILE A 67 -12.68 -32.13 4.25
N LYS A 68 -13.85 -32.73 4.02
CA LYS A 68 -14.97 -32.07 3.31
C LYS A 68 -15.51 -30.82 4.03
N ALA A 69 -15.29 -30.72 5.34
CA ALA A 69 -15.67 -29.56 6.16
C ALA A 69 -14.57 -28.47 6.19
N TRP A 70 -13.38 -28.78 5.66
CA TRP A 70 -12.31 -27.79 5.52
C TRP A 70 -12.67 -26.91 4.31
N PRO A 71 -12.61 -25.58 4.44
CA PRO A 71 -12.88 -24.70 3.33
C PRO A 71 -11.76 -24.91 2.31
N VAL A 72 -12.12 -25.58 1.21
CA VAL A 72 -11.39 -25.44 -0.05
C VAL A 72 -11.61 -23.99 -0.47
N ASP A 73 -10.50 -23.25 -0.53
CA ASP A 73 -10.27 -21.81 -0.72
C ASP A 73 -11.45 -20.89 -1.13
N GLU A 74 -12.37 -21.32 -1.98
CA GLU A 74 -13.57 -20.58 -2.40
C GLU A 74 -14.58 -20.27 -1.26
N LYS A 75 -14.61 -21.06 -0.17
CA LYS A 75 -15.59 -20.84 0.92
C LYS A 75 -15.11 -19.91 2.04
N MET A 76 -13.82 -19.60 2.15
CA MET A 76 -13.33 -18.69 3.20
C MET A 76 -13.76 -17.24 2.95
N GLU A 77 -13.71 -16.78 1.70
CA GLU A 77 -14.13 -15.42 1.31
C GLU A 77 -15.59 -15.14 1.65
N ASP A 78 -16.47 -16.14 1.47
CA ASP A 78 -17.90 -16.03 1.74
C ASP A 78 -18.27 -15.94 3.23
N PHE A 79 -17.41 -16.47 4.12
CA PHE A 79 -17.61 -16.35 5.58
C PHE A 79 -17.01 -15.06 6.16
N LEU A 80 -15.87 -14.61 5.63
CA LEU A 80 -15.15 -13.42 6.11
C LEU A 80 -15.84 -12.09 5.78
N LEU A 81 -16.81 -12.12 4.85
CA LEU A 81 -17.55 -10.94 4.43
C LEU A 81 -18.94 -10.85 5.05
N LYS A 82 -19.27 -11.60 6.10
CA LYS A 82 -20.61 -11.55 6.71
C LYS A 82 -20.70 -10.50 7.80
N CYS A 83 -21.85 -9.82 7.89
CA CYS A 83 -22.09 -8.86 8.94
C CYS A 83 -22.36 -9.56 10.28
N ASP A 84 -21.69 -9.11 11.35
CA ASP A 84 -21.86 -9.66 12.70
C ASP A 84 -23.30 -9.52 13.22
N ASN A 85 -23.94 -8.40 12.90
CA ASN A 85 -25.32 -8.09 13.31
C ASN A 85 -26.36 -8.74 12.36
N HIS A 86 -25.98 -8.99 11.11
CA HIS A 86 -26.87 -9.49 10.06
C HIS A 86 -26.20 -10.68 9.36
N LYS A 87 -26.25 -11.86 9.98
CA LYS A 87 -25.45 -13.05 9.61
C LYS A 87 -25.66 -13.59 8.19
N GLU A 88 -26.75 -13.22 7.53
CA GLU A 88 -27.05 -13.60 6.13
C GLU A 88 -26.60 -12.54 5.12
N GLU A 89 -26.29 -11.33 5.59
CA GLU A 89 -25.88 -10.21 4.76
C GLU A 89 -24.37 -10.12 4.61
N LYS A 90 -23.94 -9.74 3.42
CA LYS A 90 -22.53 -9.46 3.13
C LYS A 90 -22.18 -8.00 3.43
N LEU A 91 -20.95 -7.76 3.88
CA LEU A 91 -20.32 -6.46 4.03
C LEU A 91 -19.95 -5.95 2.63
N THR A 92 -20.80 -5.09 2.07
CA THR A 92 -20.66 -4.56 0.71
C THR A 92 -20.43 -3.04 0.68
N MET A 93 -20.56 -2.38 1.83
CA MET A 93 -20.45 -0.94 1.97
C MET A 93 -19.40 -0.54 3.00
N PHE A 94 -18.91 0.69 2.86
CA PHE A 94 -17.99 1.33 3.77
C PHE A 94 -18.59 2.65 4.26
N CYS A 95 -18.65 2.83 5.57
CA CYS A 95 -19.03 4.08 6.21
C CYS A 95 -17.75 4.85 6.53
N GLU A 96 -17.50 5.98 5.85
CA GLU A 96 -16.32 6.81 6.11
C GLU A 96 -16.41 7.51 7.47
N ASP A 97 -17.62 7.92 7.89
CA ASP A 97 -17.84 8.65 9.14
C ASP A 97 -17.42 7.83 10.38
N HIS A 98 -17.52 6.50 10.28
CA HIS A 98 -17.09 5.56 11.33
C HIS A 98 -15.85 4.74 10.93
N SER A 99 -15.37 4.90 9.70
CA SER A 99 -14.28 4.11 9.11
C SER A 99 -14.48 2.60 9.24
N GLN A 100 -15.68 2.11 8.92
CA GLN A 100 -16.08 0.71 9.14
C GLN A 100 -16.80 0.10 7.93
N LEU A 101 -16.57 -1.19 7.69
CA LEU A 101 -17.35 -2.00 6.75
C LEU A 101 -18.74 -2.30 7.32
N CYS A 102 -19.76 -2.19 6.47
CA CYS A 102 -21.15 -2.44 6.83
C CYS A 102 -21.92 -3.13 5.69
N CYS A 103 -23.01 -3.83 6.04
CA CYS A 103 -23.96 -4.35 5.08
C CYS A 103 -25.09 -3.34 4.80
N CYS A 104 -25.96 -3.63 3.83
CA CYS A 104 -27.15 -2.83 3.51
C CYS A 104 -28.03 -2.52 4.72
N ASN A 105 -28.27 -3.52 5.56
CA ASN A 105 -29.11 -3.33 6.75
C ASN A 105 -28.43 -2.42 7.79
N CYS A 106 -27.11 -2.57 8.02
CA CYS A 106 -26.37 -1.66 8.88
C CYS A 106 -26.40 -0.22 8.34
N ALA A 107 -26.29 -0.02 7.02
CA ALA A 107 -26.35 1.31 6.44
C ALA A 107 -27.69 2.01 6.70
N VAL A 108 -28.80 1.27 6.61
CA VAL A 108 -30.15 1.82 6.82
C VAL A 108 -30.50 1.94 8.30
N LEU A 109 -30.05 1.03 9.16
CA LEU A 109 -30.47 0.97 10.55
C LEU A 109 -29.53 1.69 11.51
N GLN A 110 -28.21 1.58 11.29
CA GLN A 110 -27.17 2.07 12.20
C GLN A 110 -26.44 3.29 11.65
N HIS A 111 -26.32 3.41 10.33
CA HIS A 111 -25.61 4.50 9.66
C HIS A 111 -26.54 5.40 8.83
N SER A 112 -27.84 5.44 9.11
CA SER A 112 -28.81 6.26 8.36
C SER A 112 -28.57 7.76 8.46
N LEU A 113 -27.94 8.20 9.56
CA LEU A 113 -27.54 9.59 9.78
C LEU A 113 -26.12 9.89 9.28
N CYS A 114 -25.38 8.87 8.83
CA CYS A 114 -24.06 9.05 8.23
C CYS A 114 -24.21 9.63 6.83
N LYS A 115 -23.35 10.58 6.48
CA LYS A 115 -23.38 11.26 5.18
C LYS A 115 -22.59 10.50 4.13
N LYS A 116 -21.62 9.69 4.57
CA LYS A 116 -20.67 9.03 3.68
C LYS A 116 -20.68 7.52 3.88
N VAL A 117 -21.72 6.89 3.32
CA VAL A 117 -21.81 5.44 3.20
C VAL A 117 -21.84 5.11 1.73
N THR A 118 -20.86 4.36 1.25
CA THR A 118 -20.70 4.03 -0.18
C THR A 118 -20.40 2.55 -0.37
N LEU A 119 -20.62 2.04 -1.59
CA LEU A 119 -20.18 0.70 -1.94
C LEU A 119 -18.66 0.63 -1.88
N ILE A 120 -18.13 -0.49 -1.38
CA ILE A 120 -16.68 -0.70 -1.27
C ILE A 120 -16.01 -0.55 -2.64
N SER A 121 -16.65 -1.05 -3.71
CA SER A 121 -16.15 -0.92 -5.09
C SER A 121 -15.98 0.53 -5.52
N ASP A 122 -16.95 1.38 -5.17
CA ASP A 122 -16.95 2.78 -5.54
C ASP A 122 -15.94 3.56 -4.69
N TYR A 123 -15.88 3.26 -3.39
CA TYR A 123 -14.88 3.84 -2.49
C TYR A 123 -13.45 3.53 -2.98
N VAL A 124 -13.16 2.26 -3.30
CA VAL A 124 -11.84 1.84 -3.81
C VAL A 124 -11.54 2.53 -5.13
N LYS A 125 -12.49 2.55 -6.07
CA LYS A 125 -12.32 3.20 -7.38
C LYS A 125 -12.03 4.69 -7.23
N ASN A 126 -12.80 5.40 -6.40
CA ASN A 126 -12.62 6.83 -6.18
C ASN A 126 -11.27 7.12 -5.54
N ASN A 127 -10.91 6.42 -4.45
CA ASN A 127 -9.61 6.61 -3.80
C ASN A 127 -8.44 6.27 -4.74
N SER A 128 -8.56 5.23 -5.58
CA SER A 128 -7.52 4.91 -6.56
C SER A 128 -7.32 6.05 -7.57
N THR A 129 -8.42 6.67 -8.00
CA THR A 129 -8.39 7.82 -8.91
C THR A 129 -7.78 9.03 -8.23
N ASP A 130 -8.16 9.32 -6.98
CA ASP A 130 -7.62 10.43 -6.19
C ASP A 130 -6.11 10.28 -5.96
N LEU A 131 -5.65 9.06 -5.62
CA LEU A 131 -4.23 8.76 -5.46
C LEU A 131 -3.45 8.94 -6.76
N GLN A 132 -4.01 8.52 -7.89
CA GLN A 132 -3.41 8.75 -9.21
C GLN A 132 -3.30 10.24 -9.53
N GLN A 133 -4.37 11.02 -9.29
CA GLN A 133 -4.35 12.47 -9.50
C GLN A 133 -3.34 13.17 -8.59
N MET A 134 -3.23 12.76 -7.32
CA MET A 134 -2.22 13.29 -6.40
C MET A 134 -0.80 12.96 -6.88
N SER A 135 -0.57 11.75 -7.37
CA SER A 135 0.72 11.35 -7.93
C SER A 135 1.14 12.25 -9.10
N VAL A 136 0.21 12.53 -10.02
CA VAL A 136 0.46 13.46 -11.15
C VAL A 136 0.80 14.86 -10.64
N LYS A 137 0.03 15.39 -9.68
CA LYS A 137 0.31 16.72 -9.10
C LYS A 137 1.69 16.79 -8.44
N ILE A 138 2.08 15.74 -7.71
CA ILE A 138 3.42 15.66 -7.09
C ILE A 138 4.51 15.69 -8.18
N GLN A 139 4.35 14.93 -9.26
CA GLN A 139 5.30 14.93 -10.37
C GLN A 139 5.43 16.32 -11.01
N THR A 140 4.32 17.02 -11.25
CA THR A 140 4.34 18.38 -11.78
C THR A 140 5.10 19.34 -10.85
N ILE A 141 4.85 19.28 -9.55
CA ILE A 141 5.56 20.13 -8.57
C ILE A 141 7.07 19.82 -8.57
N LEU A 142 7.46 18.55 -8.67
CA LEU A 142 8.87 18.18 -8.74
C LEU A 142 9.56 18.76 -9.99
N GLU A 143 8.87 18.77 -11.14
CA GLU A 143 9.38 19.40 -12.36
C GLU A 143 9.54 20.92 -12.20
N GLU A 144 8.59 21.58 -11.55
CA GLU A 144 8.66 23.02 -11.27
C GLU A 144 9.82 23.36 -10.33
N ILE A 145 10.02 22.58 -9.27
CA ILE A 145 11.15 22.74 -8.35
C ILE A 145 12.48 22.63 -9.11
N LYS A 146 12.60 21.67 -10.03
CA LYS A 146 13.81 21.51 -10.84
C LYS A 146 14.08 22.74 -11.70
N LYS A 147 13.05 23.31 -12.34
CA LYS A 147 13.18 24.55 -13.12
C LYS A 147 13.63 25.73 -12.24
N LEU A 148 13.13 25.82 -11.00
CA LEU A 148 13.55 26.86 -10.06
C LEU A 148 15.02 26.70 -9.66
N GLN A 149 15.51 25.48 -9.47
CA GLN A 149 16.92 25.21 -9.19
C GLN A 149 17.83 25.61 -10.36
N ASP A 150 17.43 25.30 -11.60
CA ASP A 150 18.18 25.70 -12.80
C ASP A 150 18.22 27.24 -12.94
N ASN A 151 17.10 27.91 -12.64
CA ASN A 151 17.03 29.37 -12.60
C ASN A 151 17.95 29.96 -11.53
N GLU A 152 17.98 29.38 -10.33
CA GLU A 152 18.86 29.83 -9.24
C GLU A 152 20.34 29.72 -9.61
N ALA A 153 20.75 28.63 -10.27
CA ALA A 153 22.11 28.47 -10.78
C ALA A 153 22.44 29.54 -11.84
N SER A 154 21.48 29.84 -12.72
CA SER A 154 21.62 30.87 -13.75
C SER A 154 21.76 32.26 -13.13
N ILE A 155 20.95 32.60 -12.12
CA ILE A 155 21.03 33.87 -11.38
C ILE A 155 22.40 33.99 -10.69
N ARG A 156 22.89 32.93 -10.04
CA ARG A 156 24.21 32.93 -9.39
C ARG A 156 25.35 33.20 -10.38
N SER A 157 25.29 32.59 -11.57
CA SER A 157 26.25 32.84 -12.65
C SER A 157 26.25 34.31 -13.09
N VAL A 158 25.05 34.87 -13.35
CA VAL A 158 24.91 36.28 -13.74
C VAL A 158 25.44 37.20 -12.65
N HIS A 159 25.14 36.94 -11.39
CA HIS A 159 25.64 37.73 -10.26
C HIS A 159 27.17 37.71 -10.17
N SER A 160 27.79 36.55 -10.30
CA SER A 160 29.26 36.44 -10.32
C SER A 160 29.90 37.21 -11.47
N SER A 161 29.30 37.16 -12.67
CA SER A 161 29.76 37.95 -13.82
C SER A 161 29.63 39.45 -13.56
N TYR A 162 28.51 39.88 -12.97
CA TYR A 162 28.28 41.27 -12.58
C TYR A 162 29.33 41.77 -11.59
N ASP A 163 29.64 41.01 -10.54
CA ASP A 163 30.69 41.35 -9.56
C ASP A 163 32.06 41.45 -10.21
N ALA A 164 32.38 40.52 -11.13
CA ALA A 164 33.64 40.57 -11.87
C ALA A 164 33.75 41.85 -12.73
N GLN A 165 32.65 42.29 -13.36
CA GLN A 165 32.63 43.55 -14.11
C GLN A 165 32.72 44.77 -13.20
N LEU A 166 32.02 44.78 -12.06
CA LEU A 166 32.15 45.85 -11.07
C LEU A 166 33.59 46.00 -10.57
N ASN A 167 34.26 44.89 -10.26
CA ASN A 167 35.65 44.91 -9.83
C ASN A 167 36.57 45.49 -10.91
N LYS A 168 36.35 45.17 -12.18
CA LYS A 168 37.09 45.78 -13.31
C LYS A 168 36.85 47.27 -13.41
N ILE A 169 35.59 47.72 -13.31
CA ILE A 169 35.24 49.15 -13.34
C ILE A 169 35.94 49.89 -12.19
N GLN A 170 35.89 49.33 -10.98
CA GLN A 170 36.55 49.92 -9.81
C GLN A 170 38.07 49.98 -9.98
N ALA A 171 38.70 48.92 -10.50
CA ALA A 171 40.14 48.89 -10.76
C ALA A 171 40.54 49.95 -11.80
N THR A 172 39.79 50.08 -12.89
CA THR A 172 40.01 51.12 -13.90
C THR A 172 39.86 52.52 -13.30
N ARG A 173 38.82 52.74 -12.47
CA ARG A 173 38.62 54.02 -11.79
C ARG A 173 39.81 54.41 -10.91
N ARG A 174 40.38 53.46 -10.15
CA ARG A 174 41.57 53.72 -9.32
C ARG A 174 42.76 54.17 -10.17
N LYS A 175 43.03 53.47 -11.28
CA LYS A 175 44.12 53.83 -12.19
C LYS A 175 43.94 55.23 -12.79
N ILE A 176 42.70 55.60 -13.15
CA ILE A 176 42.41 56.95 -13.65
C ILE A 176 42.72 57.99 -12.57
N ASN A 177 42.28 57.76 -11.34
CA ASN A 177 42.56 58.69 -10.24
C ASN A 177 44.06 58.81 -9.96
N GLU A 178 44.80 57.70 -9.96
CA GLU A 178 46.26 57.71 -9.75
C GLU A 178 46.97 58.60 -10.79
N VAL A 179 46.59 58.50 -12.07
CA VAL A 179 47.15 59.35 -13.14
C VAL A 179 46.77 60.82 -12.95
N LEU A 180 45.55 61.11 -12.53
CA LEU A 180 45.12 62.49 -12.25
C LEU A 180 45.93 63.10 -11.09
N ASP A 181 46.12 62.35 -10.00
CA ASP A 181 46.91 62.78 -8.84
C ASP A 181 48.39 63.04 -9.21
N GLU A 182 48.95 62.28 -10.16
CA GLU A 182 50.31 62.50 -10.68
C GLU A 182 50.40 63.81 -11.46
N ILE A 183 49.46 64.05 -12.38
CA ILE A 183 49.41 65.28 -13.19
C ILE A 183 49.25 66.52 -12.31
N GLU A 184 48.35 66.47 -11.31
CA GLU A 184 48.12 67.60 -10.40
C GLU A 184 49.41 68.00 -9.67
N LYS A 185 50.17 67.03 -9.15
CA LYS A 185 51.46 67.28 -8.48
C LYS A 185 52.50 67.90 -9.41
N GLU A 186 52.58 67.44 -10.66
CA GLU A 186 53.51 68.02 -11.64
C GLU A 186 53.17 69.48 -11.95
N THR A 187 51.88 69.83 -12.02
CA THR A 187 51.44 71.21 -12.25
C THR A 187 51.61 72.15 -11.06
N GLU A 188 51.62 71.65 -9.82
CA GLU A 188 51.83 72.47 -8.62
C GLU A 188 53.32 72.83 -8.36
N MET A 189 54.26 72.14 -9.02
CA MET A 189 55.70 72.38 -8.88
C MET A 189 56.29 73.34 -9.94
N GLN A 190 55.50 73.81 -10.90
CA GLN A 190 55.89 74.77 -11.95
C GLN A 190 55.48 76.20 -11.59
#